data_AF-A0A6A3IAM8-F1
#
_entry.id   AF-A0A6A3IAM8-F1
#
_cell.length_a   1.000
_cell.length_b   1.000
_cell.length_c   1.000
_cell.angle_alpha   90.00
_cell.angle_beta   90.00
_cell.angle_gamma   90.00
#
_symmetry.space_group_name_H-M   'P 1'
#
loop_
_entity.id
_entity.type
_entity.pdbx_description
1 polymer ?
#
loop_
_entity_poly.entity_id
_entity_poly.type
_entity_poly.pdbx_seq_one_letter_code
_entity_poly.pdbx_strand_id
1 'polypeptide(L)'
;MCENSTETPFYCENQWDFGTGLSYTDFTYSAVTLSKNTIQDPNDSITVSVDVTNSGSMAGKETVMLFLIQPYRSLNVPEMKQLKKFSKISLEVGETQSVQFTLTADDWGVYYPQIGRGLKKIAEDSEFWVAIKPETDCDVYNETAIRSSLCSNFTLSTGEYPFGTIDIPW
;
A
#
# COMPACT_ATOMS: atom_id res chain seq x y z
N MET A 1 -4.58 -19.64 17.10
CA MET A 1 -5.44 -20.84 17.24
C MET A 1 -6.70 -20.50 16.47
N CYS A 2 -7.20 -21.36 15.57
CA CYS A 2 -8.47 -21.10 14.91
C CYS A 2 -9.57 -21.15 15.98
N GLU A 3 -10.20 -20.01 16.28
CA GLU A 3 -11.25 -19.97 17.27
C GLU A 3 -12.54 -20.53 16.66
N ASN A 4 -13.16 -21.45 17.39
CA ASN A 4 -14.42 -22.05 17.01
C ASN A 4 -15.53 -21.26 17.71
N SER A 5 -16.08 -20.27 17.02
CA SER A 5 -17.18 -19.45 17.51
C SER A 5 -18.48 -19.90 16.83
N THR A 6 -19.56 -20.04 17.60
CA THR A 6 -20.88 -20.41 17.10
C THR A 6 -21.58 -19.28 16.32
N GLU A 7 -20.96 -18.09 16.25
CA GLU A 7 -21.56 -16.88 15.68
C GLU A 7 -20.73 -16.25 14.55
N THR A 8 -19.50 -16.73 14.29
CA THR A 8 -18.63 -16.22 13.22
C THR A 8 -18.07 -17.36 12.36
N PRO A 9 -17.86 -17.17 11.05
CA PRO A 9 -17.23 -18.17 10.19
C PRO A 9 -15.86 -18.57 10.75
N PHE A 10 -15.45 -19.84 10.58
CA PHE A 10 -14.12 -20.32 10.94
C PHE A 10 -13.03 -19.41 10.34
N TYR A 11 -12.43 -18.57 11.19
CA TYR A 11 -11.33 -17.70 10.81
C TYR A 11 -10.08 -18.15 11.57
N CYS A 12 -9.06 -18.56 10.82
CA CYS A 12 -7.75 -18.85 11.38
C CYS A 12 -6.93 -17.57 11.32
N GLU A 13 -6.84 -16.86 12.44
CA GLU A 13 -5.95 -15.70 12.53
C GLU A 13 -4.49 -16.13 12.37
N ASN A 14 -3.74 -15.36 11.59
CA ASN A 14 -2.30 -15.52 11.51
C ASN A 14 -1.69 -15.25 12.89
N GLN A 15 -0.75 -16.09 13.31
CA GLN A 15 -0.05 -15.84 14.57
C GLN A 15 0.90 -14.63 14.46
N TRP A 16 1.48 -14.43 13.28
CA TRP A 16 2.24 -13.25 12.89
C TRP A 16 1.94 -12.96 11.43
N ASP A 17 1.60 -11.71 11.14
CA ASP A 17 1.33 -11.31 9.77
C ASP A 17 2.62 -11.16 8.96
N PHE A 18 2.46 -11.15 7.64
CA PHE A 18 3.56 -10.88 6.75
C PHE A 18 4.23 -9.55 7.10
N GLY A 19 5.56 -9.57 7.24
CA GLY A 19 6.35 -8.38 7.53
C GLY A 19 6.51 -8.04 9.02
N THR A 20 5.84 -8.76 9.93
CA THR A 20 6.06 -8.58 11.37
C THR A 20 7.53 -8.84 11.73
N GLY A 21 8.13 -7.89 12.45
CA GLY A 21 9.50 -7.99 12.94
C GLY A 21 9.71 -7.05 14.12
N LEU A 22 10.36 -7.55 15.17
CA LEU A 22 10.73 -6.75 16.33
C LEU A 22 12.11 -6.12 16.12
N SER A 23 12.34 -5.02 16.81
CA SER A 23 13.63 -4.34 16.86
C SER A 23 14.04 -4.14 18.32
N TYR A 24 15.35 -4.02 18.56
CA TYR A 24 15.89 -3.64 19.87
C TYR A 24 15.89 -2.12 20.10
N THR A 25 15.49 -1.36 19.08
CA THR A 25 15.26 0.10 19.16
C THR A 25 13.89 0.44 18.57
N ASP A 26 13.36 1.61 18.92
CA ASP A 26 12.06 2.09 18.47
C ASP A 26 12.18 3.03 17.28
N PHE A 27 11.31 2.86 16.29
CA PHE A 27 11.23 3.75 15.12
C PHE A 27 9.89 4.47 15.08
N THR A 28 9.94 5.78 14.91
CA THR A 28 8.77 6.64 14.70
C THR A 28 8.72 7.11 13.26
N TYR A 29 7.50 7.28 12.75
CA TYR A 29 7.23 7.63 11.36
C TYR A 29 6.42 8.92 11.31
N SER A 30 6.74 9.81 10.36
CA SER A 30 5.90 10.97 10.05
C SER A 30 4.59 10.56 9.38
N ALA A 31 3.69 11.53 9.16
CA ALA A 31 2.58 11.33 8.25
C ALA A 31 3.09 11.06 6.82
N VAL A 32 2.39 10.21 6.08
CA VAL A 32 2.67 9.95 4.67
C VAL A 32 2.33 11.19 3.84
N THR A 33 3.20 11.51 2.89
CA THR A 33 2.98 12.57 1.92
C THR A 33 3.05 12.02 0.50
N LEU A 34 2.23 12.59 -0.39
CA LEU A 34 2.18 12.24 -1.79
C LEU A 34 2.59 13.45 -2.64
N SER A 35 3.34 13.21 -3.71
CA SER A 35 3.68 14.27 -4.67
C SER A 35 2.47 14.82 -5.42
N LYS A 36 1.42 14.00 -5.56
CA LYS A 36 0.11 14.34 -6.16
C LYS A 36 -0.93 13.30 -5.78
N ASN A 37 -2.20 13.69 -5.85
CA ASN A 37 -3.33 12.85 -5.43
C ASN A 37 -4.23 12.43 -6.60
N THR A 38 -3.92 12.83 -7.83
CA THR A 38 -4.68 12.45 -9.03
C THR A 38 -3.72 12.09 -10.15
N ILE A 39 -4.03 11.01 -10.87
CA ILE A 39 -3.30 10.54 -12.04
C ILE A 39 -4.26 10.46 -13.21
N GLN A 40 -3.88 11.07 -14.33
CA GLN A 40 -4.69 11.10 -15.55
C GLN A 40 -3.98 10.46 -16.75
N ASP A 41 -2.64 10.34 -16.68
CA ASP A 41 -1.80 9.78 -17.74
C ASP A 41 -1.23 8.41 -17.32
N PRO A 42 -1.20 7.40 -18.22
CA PRO A 42 -0.48 6.13 -18.00
C PRO A 42 0.97 6.27 -17.53
N ASN A 43 1.68 7.29 -18.03
CA ASN A 43 3.11 7.46 -17.82
C ASN A 43 3.42 8.29 -16.58
N ASP A 44 2.40 8.76 -15.89
CA ASP A 44 2.55 9.48 -14.64
C ASP A 44 3.05 8.56 -13.52
N SER A 45 3.70 9.19 -12.53
CA SER A 45 4.15 8.53 -11.32
C SER A 45 3.77 9.31 -10.07
N ILE A 46 3.59 8.63 -8.95
CA ILE A 46 3.42 9.25 -7.63
C ILE A 46 4.61 8.92 -6.76
N THR A 47 5.18 9.92 -6.11
CA THR A 47 6.16 9.70 -5.04
C THR A 47 5.44 9.69 -3.70
N VAL A 48 5.60 8.59 -2.96
CA VAL A 48 5.16 8.40 -1.58
C VAL A 48 6.37 8.63 -0.67
N SER A 49 6.25 9.55 0.29
CA SER A 49 7.36 9.92 1.16
C SER A 49 6.97 9.83 2.64
N VAL A 50 7.90 9.34 3.46
CA VAL A 50 7.77 9.27 4.92
C VAL A 50 9.13 9.48 5.57
N ASP A 51 9.16 10.23 6.66
CA ASP A 51 10.36 10.37 7.48
C ASP A 51 10.35 9.33 8.59
N VAL A 52 11.48 8.63 8.75
CA VAL A 52 11.66 7.60 9.76
C VAL A 52 12.75 8.03 10.71
N THR A 53 12.42 8.05 12.00
CA THR A 53 13.34 8.47 13.07
C THR A 53 13.59 7.31 14.02
N ASN A 54 14.85 7.03 14.33
CA ASN A 54 15.19 6.12 15.42
C ASN A 54 15.04 6.86 16.75
N SER A 55 13.93 6.62 17.43
CA SER A 55 13.58 7.24 18.71
C SER A 55 13.96 6.39 19.92
N GLY A 56 14.59 5.24 19.71
CA GLY A 56 15.02 4.36 20.81
C GLY A 56 16.40 4.69 21.35
N SER A 57 17.08 3.68 21.92
CA SER A 57 18.32 3.87 22.69
C SER A 57 19.57 3.26 22.05
N MET A 58 19.44 2.65 20.87
CA MET A 58 20.58 2.09 20.13
C MET A 58 20.39 2.20 18.61
N ALA A 59 21.50 2.11 17.88
CA ALA A 59 21.47 2.01 16.43
C ALA A 59 20.67 0.77 15.98
N GLY A 60 19.93 0.90 14.89
CA GLY A 60 19.08 -0.17 14.40
C GLY A 60 18.86 -0.09 12.89
N LYS A 61 18.32 -1.16 12.34
CA LYS A 61 17.88 -1.21 10.94
C LYS A 61 16.38 -1.35 10.87
N GLU A 62 15.75 -0.52 10.07
CA GLU A 62 14.31 -0.54 9.86
C GLU A 62 13.98 -0.92 8.41
N THR A 63 12.96 -1.75 8.23
CA THR A 63 12.47 -2.12 6.89
C THR A 63 11.17 -1.40 6.62
N VAL A 64 11.25 -0.27 5.92
CA VAL A 64 10.09 0.52 5.51
C VAL A 64 9.39 -0.18 4.36
N MET A 65 8.13 -0.57 4.55
CA MET A 65 7.34 -1.30 3.54
C MET A 65 6.17 -0.43 3.06
N LEU A 66 6.03 -0.29 1.74
CA LEU A 66 4.93 0.39 1.07
C LEU A 66 3.95 -0.63 0.49
N PHE A 67 2.71 -0.54 0.96
CA PHE A 67 1.59 -1.33 0.47
C PHE A 67 0.64 -0.47 -0.35
N LEU A 68 -0.01 -1.11 -1.32
CA LEU A 68 -1.08 -0.54 -2.13
C LEU A 68 -2.37 -1.34 -1.90
N ILE A 69 -3.47 -0.61 -1.73
CA ILE A 69 -4.82 -1.12 -1.51
C ILE A 69 -5.74 -0.46 -2.55
N GLN A 70 -6.59 -1.23 -3.20
CA GLN A 70 -7.62 -0.70 -4.10
C GLN A 70 -8.97 -1.20 -3.57
N PRO A 71 -9.70 -0.38 -2.78
CA PRO A 71 -10.88 -0.83 -2.05
C PRO A 71 -12.02 -1.31 -2.94
N TYR A 72 -12.20 -0.63 -4.08
CA TYR A 72 -13.27 -0.89 -5.04
C TYR A 72 -12.66 -1.22 -6.40
N ARG A 73 -13.06 -2.36 -6.97
CA ARG A 73 -12.58 -2.91 -8.23
C ARG A 73 -13.73 -3.55 -9.00
N SER A 74 -13.74 -3.41 -10.32
CA SER A 74 -14.70 -4.15 -11.16
C SER A 74 -14.22 -5.58 -11.46
N LEU A 75 -12.89 -5.75 -11.47
CA LEU A 75 -12.25 -7.06 -11.58
C LEU A 75 -12.20 -7.78 -10.25
N ASN A 76 -12.63 -9.05 -10.26
CA ASN A 76 -12.46 -9.96 -9.13
C ASN A 76 -10.99 -10.38 -9.01
N VAL A 77 -10.26 -9.70 -8.13
CA VAL A 77 -8.89 -10.04 -7.75
C VAL A 77 -8.83 -10.27 -6.25
N PRO A 78 -8.07 -11.28 -5.78
CA PRO A 78 -8.11 -11.68 -4.38
C PRO A 78 -7.32 -10.77 -3.43
N GLU A 79 -6.55 -9.81 -3.95
CA GLU A 79 -5.62 -9.06 -3.11
C GLU A 79 -6.28 -7.87 -2.42
N MET A 80 -6.28 -7.89 -1.08
CA MET A 80 -6.79 -6.81 -0.24
C MET A 80 -5.72 -5.74 0.05
N LYS A 81 -4.46 -6.15 0.24
CA LYS A 81 -3.31 -5.28 0.56
C LYS A 81 -2.05 -5.88 -0.06
N GLN A 82 -1.40 -5.16 -0.97
CA GLN A 82 -0.28 -5.66 -1.76
C GLN A 82 1.01 -4.93 -1.42
N LEU A 83 2.06 -5.65 -1.03
CA LEU A 83 3.40 -5.06 -0.92
C LEU A 83 3.88 -4.66 -2.32
N LYS A 84 4.26 -3.39 -2.50
CA LYS A 84 4.81 -2.90 -3.78
C LYS A 84 6.31 -2.66 -3.69
N LYS A 85 6.76 -1.95 -2.66
CA LYS A 85 8.16 -1.56 -2.49
C LYS A 85 8.56 -1.66 -1.03
N PHE A 86 9.85 -1.86 -0.78
CA PHE A 86 10.41 -1.77 0.56
C PHE A 86 11.83 -1.20 0.49
N SER A 87 12.26 -0.54 1.57
CA SER A 87 13.61 -0.02 1.74
C SER A 87 14.12 -0.38 3.12
N LYS A 88 15.36 -0.87 3.19
CA LYS A 88 16.03 -1.18 4.46
C LYS A 88 17.04 -0.10 4.78
N ILE A 89 16.75 0.69 5.82
CA ILE A 89 17.58 1.80 6.27
C ILE A 89 18.31 1.44 7.57
N SER A 90 19.42 2.12 7.84
CA SER A 90 20.17 1.99 9.09
C SER A 90 20.23 3.38 9.72
N LEU A 91 19.85 3.49 10.99
CA LEU A 91 19.74 4.77 11.68
C LEU A 91 20.46 4.70 13.02
N GLU A 92 21.30 5.69 13.28
CA GLU A 92 21.81 5.99 14.60
C GLU A 92 20.71 6.55 15.51
N VAL A 93 20.95 6.60 16.82
CA VAL A 93 19.98 7.12 17.79
C VAL A 93 19.70 8.59 17.52
N GLY A 94 18.42 8.95 17.36
CA GLY A 94 17.97 10.30 17.04
C GLY A 94 18.12 10.69 15.57
N GLU A 95 18.65 9.81 14.72
CA GLU A 95 18.74 10.05 13.28
C GLU A 95 17.37 9.93 12.61
N THR A 96 17.10 10.85 11.69
CA THR A 96 15.93 10.82 10.81
C THR A 96 16.37 10.68 9.37
N GLN A 97 15.76 9.74 8.65
CA GLN A 97 15.94 9.60 7.21
C GLN A 97 14.61 9.68 6.47
N SER A 98 14.58 10.46 5.40
CA SER A 98 13.43 10.54 4.49
C SER A 98 13.49 9.38 3.49
N VAL A 99 12.44 8.55 3.48
CA VAL A 99 12.30 7.41 2.57
C VAL A 99 11.24 7.73 1.54
N GLN A 100 11.59 7.54 0.26
CA GLN A 100 10.74 7.87 -0.87
C GLN A 100 10.58 6.65 -1.78
N PHE A 101 9.35 6.41 -2.22
CA PHE A 101 9.01 5.37 -3.18
C PHE A 101 8.23 5.96 -4.34
N THR A 102 8.66 5.67 -5.56
CA THR A 102 7.91 6.08 -6.76
C THR A 102 7.03 4.93 -7.21
N LEU A 103 5.71 5.14 -7.21
CA LEU A 103 4.71 4.27 -7.80
C LEU A 103 4.44 4.69 -9.24
N THR A 104 4.28 3.70 -10.11
CA THR A 104 4.02 3.87 -11.55
C THR A 104 2.85 2.96 -11.96
N ALA A 105 2.46 3.04 -13.24
CA ALA A 105 1.52 2.10 -13.84
C ALA A 105 1.85 0.63 -13.56
N ASP A 106 3.13 0.30 -13.42
CA ASP A 106 3.52 -1.05 -13.12
C ASP A 106 3.10 -1.56 -11.75
N ASP A 107 2.97 -0.63 -10.80
CA ASP A 107 2.67 -0.91 -9.41
C ASP A 107 1.15 -1.03 -9.19
N TRP A 108 0.33 -0.18 -9.79
CA TRP A 108 -1.14 -0.21 -9.62
C TRP A 108 -1.89 -1.01 -10.68
N GLY A 109 -1.24 -1.34 -11.80
CA GLY A 109 -1.84 -2.15 -12.87
C GLY A 109 -2.06 -3.61 -12.48
N VAL A 110 -3.16 -4.19 -12.97
CA VAL A 110 -3.54 -5.59 -12.82
C VAL A 110 -3.66 -6.27 -14.19
N TYR A 111 -3.47 -7.58 -14.24
CA TYR A 111 -3.66 -8.33 -15.48
C TYR A 111 -5.13 -8.68 -15.69
N TYR A 112 -5.69 -8.25 -16.82
CA TYR A 112 -7.05 -8.59 -17.22
C TYR A 112 -7.16 -10.10 -17.51
N PRO A 113 -8.14 -10.82 -16.95
CA PRO A 113 -8.24 -12.28 -17.06
C PRO A 113 -8.84 -12.72 -18.41
N GLN A 114 -8.19 -12.38 -19.52
CA GLN A 114 -8.58 -12.81 -20.87
C GLN A 114 -7.85 -14.08 -21.30
N ILE A 115 -8.58 -15.04 -21.86
CA ILE A 115 -8.04 -16.29 -22.40
C ILE A 115 -7.79 -16.14 -23.90
N GLY A 116 -6.62 -16.58 -24.38
CA GLY A 116 -6.35 -16.75 -25.82
C GLY A 116 -5.97 -15.48 -26.60
N ARG A 117 -5.80 -14.33 -25.94
CA ARG A 117 -5.37 -13.06 -26.59
C ARG A 117 -4.14 -12.41 -25.95
N GLY A 118 -3.37 -13.18 -25.17
CA GLY A 118 -2.23 -12.69 -24.38
C GLY A 118 -2.68 -12.00 -23.08
N LEU A 119 -1.74 -11.78 -22.16
CA LEU A 119 -2.02 -11.01 -20.95
C LEU A 119 -2.13 -9.53 -21.33
N LYS A 120 -3.08 -8.80 -20.76
CA LYS A 120 -3.19 -7.35 -20.93
C LYS A 120 -3.17 -6.72 -19.56
N LYS A 121 -2.23 -5.80 -19.32
CA LYS A 121 -2.15 -5.06 -18.05
C LYS A 121 -2.99 -3.80 -18.17
N ILE A 122 -3.89 -3.61 -17.22
CA ILE A 122 -4.80 -2.47 -17.18
C ILE A 122 -4.84 -1.85 -15.78
N ALA A 123 -5.26 -0.60 -15.68
CA ALA A 123 -5.65 0.02 -14.42
C ALA A 123 -7.02 0.70 -14.60
N GLU A 124 -7.93 0.48 -13.66
CA GLU A 124 -9.27 1.09 -13.63
C GLU A 124 -9.21 2.42 -12.89
N ASP A 125 -10.01 3.41 -13.30
CA ASP A 125 -10.18 4.62 -12.49
C ASP A 125 -10.84 4.25 -11.18
N SER A 126 -10.12 4.49 -10.09
CA SER A 126 -10.61 4.29 -8.74
C SER A 126 -9.74 5.05 -7.76
N GLU A 127 -10.19 5.06 -6.51
CA GLU A 127 -9.33 5.41 -5.38
C GLU A 127 -8.36 4.27 -5.09
N PHE A 128 -7.12 4.64 -4.81
CA PHE A 128 -6.06 3.79 -4.31
C PHE A 128 -5.55 4.35 -2.99
N TRP A 129 -5.24 3.45 -2.08
CA TRP A 129 -4.69 3.76 -0.77
C TRP A 129 -3.27 3.22 -0.69
N VAL A 130 -2.37 4.05 -0.17
CA VAL A 130 -1.04 3.64 0.24
C VAL A 130 -0.99 3.48 1.75
N ALA A 131 -0.30 2.45 2.21
CA ALA A 131 -0.08 2.20 3.63
C ALA A 131 1.40 1.92 3.88
N ILE A 132 1.99 2.59 4.87
CA ILE A 132 3.34 2.30 5.36
C ILE A 132 3.23 1.35 6.55
N LYS A 133 4.09 0.32 6.60
CA LYS A 133 4.12 -0.78 7.58
C LYS A 133 3.08 -1.90 7.34
N PRO A 134 3.45 -3.17 7.65
CA PRO A 134 2.55 -4.30 7.50
C PRO A 134 1.33 -4.22 8.44
N GLU A 135 1.52 -3.76 9.67
CA GLU A 135 0.46 -3.65 10.70
C GLU A 135 -0.52 -2.48 10.48
N THR A 136 -0.23 -1.56 9.55
CA THR A 136 -1.10 -0.40 9.31
C THR A 136 -2.40 -0.82 8.64
N ASP A 137 -3.51 -0.61 9.33
CA ASP A 137 -4.85 -0.67 8.76
C ASP A 137 -5.34 0.75 8.44
N CYS A 138 -5.82 0.93 7.20
CA CYS A 138 -6.37 2.20 6.74
C CYS A 138 -7.89 2.29 6.84
N ASP A 139 -8.56 1.20 7.28
CA ASP A 139 -10.02 1.08 7.39
C ASP A 139 -10.76 1.68 6.19
N VAL A 140 -10.35 1.25 5.00
CA VAL A 140 -10.75 1.85 3.71
C VAL A 140 -12.24 1.70 3.38
N TYR A 141 -12.98 0.92 4.18
CA TYR A 141 -14.41 0.66 4.01
C TYR A 141 -15.28 1.43 5.00
N ASN A 142 -14.69 2.07 6.01
CA ASN A 142 -15.41 2.85 6.99
C ASN A 142 -15.10 4.34 6.82
N GLU A 143 -16.05 5.08 6.24
CA GLU A 143 -15.88 6.50 5.96
C GLU A 143 -15.60 7.34 7.23
N THR A 144 -16.14 6.90 8.37
CA THR A 144 -16.04 7.59 9.67
C THR A 144 -14.80 7.24 10.49
N ALA A 145 -13.98 6.29 10.03
CA ALA A 145 -12.80 5.86 10.75
C ALA A 145 -11.74 6.96 10.87
N ILE A 146 -11.14 7.06 12.06
CA ILE A 146 -9.93 7.85 12.27
C ILE A 146 -8.79 7.09 11.60
N ARG A 147 -8.27 7.65 10.52
CA ARG A 147 -7.23 7.01 9.70
C ARG A 147 -5.86 7.21 10.32
N SER A 148 -5.03 6.17 10.22
CA SER A 148 -3.63 6.24 10.56
C SER A 148 -2.93 7.31 9.71
N SER A 149 -2.01 8.08 10.30
CA SER A 149 -1.16 9.01 9.56
C SER A 149 -0.23 8.31 8.57
N LEU A 150 -0.10 6.98 8.68
CA LEU A 150 0.65 6.13 7.76
C LEU A 150 -0.14 5.70 6.52
N CYS A 151 -1.36 6.23 6.37
CA CYS A 151 -2.21 6.03 5.22
C CYS A 151 -2.35 7.33 4.42
N SER A 152 -2.40 7.22 3.11
CA SER A 152 -2.79 8.31 2.21
C SER A 152 -3.46 7.74 0.97
N ASN A 153 -4.19 8.55 0.22
CA ASN A 153 -4.92 8.10 -0.96
C ASN A 153 -4.58 8.94 -2.20
N PHE A 154 -4.76 8.32 -3.35
CA PHE A 154 -4.74 9.00 -4.64
C PHE A 154 -5.78 8.36 -5.56
N THR A 155 -6.17 9.08 -6.60
CA THR A 155 -7.20 8.66 -7.54
C THR A 155 -6.63 8.54 -8.94
N LEU A 156 -6.88 7.41 -9.61
CA LEU A 156 -6.75 7.32 -11.06
C LEU A 156 -8.03 7.90 -11.68
N SER A 157 -7.90 8.81 -12.64
CA SER A 157 -9.02 9.49 -13.32
C SER A 157 -8.64 9.79 -14.77
N THR A 158 -8.85 8.82 -15.64
CA THR A 158 -8.45 8.83 -17.05
C THR A 158 -9.61 9.05 -18.02
N GLY A 159 -10.86 8.82 -17.62
CA GLY A 159 -12.06 9.15 -18.43
C GLY A 159 -13.22 8.16 -18.27
N GLU A 160 -14.21 8.21 -19.17
CA GLU A 160 -15.40 7.31 -19.17
C GLU A 160 -15.25 6.25 -20.29
N TYR A 161 -15.68 4.98 -20.26
CA TYR A 161 -16.61 4.14 -19.48
C TYR A 161 -16.05 2.68 -19.48
N PRO A 162 -16.38 1.79 -18.52
CA PRO A 162 -17.24 2.02 -17.34
C PRO A 162 -16.56 2.71 -16.17
N PHE A 163 -15.22 2.73 -16.16
CA PHE A 163 -14.41 3.35 -15.12
C PHE A 163 -13.12 3.96 -15.69
N GLY A 164 -13.06 4.30 -16.98
CA GLY A 164 -11.77 4.58 -17.63
C GLY A 164 -10.81 3.38 -17.55
N THR A 165 -9.92 3.22 -18.53
CA THR A 165 -8.89 2.19 -18.41
C THR A 165 -7.61 2.68 -19.02
N ILE A 166 -6.53 2.57 -18.27
CA ILE A 166 -5.18 2.77 -18.79
C ILE A 166 -4.68 1.43 -19.35
N ASP A 167 -4.42 1.39 -20.65
CA ASP A 167 -3.64 0.32 -21.27
C ASP A 167 -2.17 0.55 -20.95
N ILE A 168 -1.57 -0.38 -20.21
CA ILE A 168 -0.19 -0.25 -19.78
C ILE A 168 0.71 -0.95 -20.81
N PRO A 169 1.65 -0.24 -21.45
CA PRO A 169 2.57 -0.85 -22.41
C PRO A 169 3.51 -1.87 -21.75
N TRP A 170 4.09 -2.73 -22.59
CA TRP A 170 5.03 -3.78 -22.18
C TRP A 170 6.41 -3.24 -21.81
#